data_AF-A0AA39LEM2-F1
#
_entry.id   AF-A0AA39LEM2-F1
#
_cell.length_a   1.000
_cell.length_b   1.000
_cell.length_c   1.000
_cell.angle_alpha   90.00
_cell.angle_beta   90.00
_cell.angle_gamma   90.00
#
_symmetry.space_group_name_H-M   'P 1'
#
loop_
_entity.id
_entity.type
_entity.pdbx_description
1 polymer ?
#
loop_
_entity_poly.entity_id
_entity_poly.type
_entity_poly.pdbx_seq_one_letter_code
_entity_poly.pdbx_strand_id
1 'polypeptide(L)'
;MDEQKPREFAKNVPSLLREAKNGCSPMFFFITCPEKAEELTASLEDNGNKLMGAYELIMKPNGQLNVCRDETELKKRASTGSNSCDQVAWEMKLSTPDKPAGRTVIVIASDISFRSGSYSMDEHNLYAKASVYSRKINYPRAFIAASSGGRIGLSPQEYLYANRDSRVPDQITFTEVVDHLKIDAVIGIENDIETENLVGSGLNAGETHRAYKEVPTFALVTGRCLQCAFVQANLSGW
;
A
#
# COMPACT_ATOMS: atom_id res chain seq x y z
N MET A 1 -29.30 4.61 -4.21
CA MET A 1 -28.53 3.43 -3.78
C MET A 1 -28.35 3.60 -2.29
N ASP A 2 -28.84 2.65 -1.50
CA ASP A 2 -29.19 2.82 -0.09
C ASP A 2 -27.95 2.96 0.83
N GLU A 3 -27.68 4.18 1.31
CA GLU A 3 -26.52 4.55 2.14
C GLU A 3 -26.52 3.94 3.56
N GLN A 4 -27.62 3.29 3.99
CA GLN A 4 -27.76 2.78 5.36
C GLN A 4 -27.05 1.44 5.61
N LYS A 5 -26.91 0.58 4.59
CA LYS A 5 -26.40 -0.80 4.76
C LYS A 5 -24.93 -0.91 5.21
N PRO A 6 -23.98 -0.08 4.74
CA PRO A 6 -22.58 -0.18 5.17
C PRO A 6 -22.39 0.18 6.67
N ARG A 7 -23.18 1.12 7.18
CA ARG A 7 -23.06 1.62 8.57
C ARG A 7 -23.62 0.66 9.60
N GLU A 8 -24.67 -0.11 9.28
CA GLU A 8 -25.17 -1.15 10.17
C GLU A 8 -24.23 -2.36 10.24
N PHE A 9 -23.62 -2.75 9.12
CA PHE A 9 -22.63 -3.82 9.09
C PHE A 9 -21.43 -3.50 9.99
N ALA A 10 -20.91 -2.28 9.93
CA ALA A 10 -19.78 -1.82 10.74
C ALA A 10 -20.06 -1.88 12.26
N LYS A 11 -21.31 -1.72 12.71
CA LYS A 11 -21.68 -1.79 14.14
C LYS A 11 -21.59 -3.21 14.71
N ASN A 12 -21.70 -4.25 13.88
CA ASN A 12 -21.75 -5.65 14.31
C ASN A 12 -20.40 -6.40 14.21
N VAL A 13 -19.37 -5.77 13.63
CA VAL A 13 -18.02 -6.34 13.49
C VAL A 13 -17.33 -6.65 14.84
N PRO A 14 -17.46 -5.83 15.91
CA PRO A 14 -16.74 -6.09 17.17
C PRO A 14 -17.15 -7.38 17.89
N SER A 15 -18.39 -7.82 17.76
CA SER A 15 -18.89 -9.06 18.38
C SER A 15 -18.44 -10.33 17.63
N LEU A 16 -18.32 -10.27 16.31
CA LEU A 16 -17.89 -11.40 15.46
C LEU A 16 -16.40 -11.74 15.62
N LEU A 17 -15.57 -10.77 16.01
CA LEU A 17 -14.14 -10.97 16.25
C LEU A 17 -13.82 -11.74 17.55
N ARG A 18 -14.78 -11.87 18.47
CA ARG A 18 -14.57 -12.47 19.80
C ARG A 18 -14.71 -14.00 19.85
N GLU A 19 -15.25 -14.62 18.80
CA GLU A 19 -15.53 -16.08 18.79
C GLU A 19 -14.39 -16.94 18.20
N ALA A 20 -13.23 -16.36 17.89
CA ALA A 20 -12.05 -17.13 17.50
C ALA A 20 -11.45 -17.86 18.72
N LYS A 21 -12.01 -19.03 19.06
CA LYS A 21 -11.42 -19.96 20.03
C LYS A 21 -10.18 -20.64 19.44
N ASN A 22 -9.08 -20.46 20.17
CA ASN A 22 -7.89 -21.32 20.26
C ASN A 22 -7.29 -21.87 18.96
N GLY A 23 -6.28 -21.17 18.42
CA GLY A 23 -5.19 -21.80 17.67
C GLY A 23 -4.97 -21.33 16.23
N CYS A 24 -5.92 -20.61 15.62
CA CYS A 24 -5.73 -20.03 14.28
C CYS A 24 -5.36 -18.55 14.36
N SER A 25 -4.27 -18.17 13.70
CA SER A 25 -3.82 -16.78 13.56
C SER A 25 -4.94 -15.91 12.97
N PRO A 26 -5.23 -14.72 13.55
CA PRO A 26 -6.48 -13.98 13.32
C PRO A 26 -6.58 -13.29 11.95
N MET A 27 -5.62 -13.46 11.03
CA MET A 27 -5.63 -12.78 9.74
C MET A 27 -6.60 -13.39 8.70
N PHE A 28 -7.20 -14.55 8.96
CA PHE A 28 -8.01 -15.27 7.97
C PHE A 28 -9.54 -15.08 8.05
N PHE A 29 -10.06 -14.38 9.06
CA PHE A 29 -11.51 -14.18 9.22
C PHE A 29 -11.99 -12.89 8.56
N PHE A 30 -11.85 -12.78 7.24
CA PHE A 30 -12.59 -11.78 6.48
C PHE A 30 -13.88 -12.39 5.92
N ILE A 31 -14.99 -11.96 6.51
CA ILE A 31 -16.35 -12.01 5.94
C ILE A 31 -16.89 -13.44 5.75
N THR A 32 -17.38 -14.07 6.82
CA THR A 32 -18.33 -15.16 6.67
C THR A 32 -19.58 -14.88 7.49
N CYS A 33 -20.74 -15.09 6.85
CA CYS A 33 -22.01 -15.17 7.55
C CYS A 33 -21.97 -16.43 8.43
N PRO A 34 -22.25 -16.35 9.74
CA PRO A 34 -22.14 -17.50 10.65
C PRO A 34 -23.01 -18.69 10.21
N GLU A 35 -24.10 -18.44 9.47
CA GLU A 35 -25.03 -19.45 8.98
C GLU A 35 -24.44 -20.39 7.90
N LYS A 36 -23.28 -20.07 7.32
CA LYS A 36 -22.64 -20.87 6.24
C LYS A 36 -21.19 -21.28 6.54
N ALA A 37 -20.79 -21.24 7.81
CA ALA A 37 -19.44 -21.59 8.23
C ALA A 37 -19.06 -23.06 7.88
N GLU A 38 -20.03 -23.98 7.91
CA GLU A 38 -19.80 -25.40 7.59
C GLU A 38 -19.45 -25.64 6.11
N GLU A 39 -20.09 -24.92 5.17
CA GLU A 39 -19.77 -24.99 3.73
C GLU A 39 -18.36 -24.46 3.41
N LEU A 40 -17.93 -23.44 4.15
CA LEU A 40 -16.56 -22.89 4.06
C LEU A 40 -15.51 -23.85 4.66
N THR A 41 -15.86 -24.54 5.74
CA THR A 41 -14.97 -25.50 6.41
C THR A 41 -14.66 -26.68 5.50
N ALA A 42 -15.67 -27.21 4.78
CA ALA A 42 -15.48 -28.25 3.78
C ALA A 42 -14.61 -27.80 2.58
N SER A 43 -14.60 -26.50 2.25
CA SER A 43 -13.74 -25.95 1.20
C SER A 43 -12.31 -25.62 1.67
N LEU A 44 -12.09 -25.50 2.98
CA LEU A 44 -10.77 -25.35 3.58
C LEU A 44 -10.00 -26.68 3.64
N GLU A 45 -10.73 -27.81 3.71
CA GLU A 45 -10.17 -29.17 3.61
C GLU A 45 -9.57 -29.48 2.22
N ASP A 46 -9.99 -28.76 1.15
CA ASP A 46 -9.43 -28.81 -0.21
C ASP A 46 -8.36 -27.72 -0.45
N ASN A 47 -7.51 -27.48 0.55
CA ASN A 47 -6.40 -26.51 0.55
C ASN A 47 -6.77 -25.03 0.33
N GLY A 48 -8.04 -24.62 0.44
CA GLY A 48 -8.47 -23.21 0.38
C GLY A 48 -8.30 -22.50 -0.97
N ASN A 49 -7.61 -23.08 -1.95
CA ASN A 49 -7.38 -22.51 -3.28
C ASN A 49 -8.68 -22.30 -4.10
N LYS A 50 -9.77 -23.01 -3.76
CA LYS A 50 -11.09 -22.76 -4.35
C LYS A 50 -11.78 -21.49 -3.82
N LEU A 51 -11.42 -21.04 -2.61
CA LEU A 51 -12.04 -19.89 -1.95
C LEU A 51 -11.40 -18.57 -2.37
N MET A 52 -10.09 -18.57 -2.62
CA MET A 52 -9.33 -17.35 -2.87
C MET A 52 -8.20 -17.60 -3.87
N GLY A 53 -8.21 -16.85 -4.97
CA GLY A 53 -7.04 -16.69 -5.84
C GLY A 53 -6.40 -15.33 -5.59
N ALA A 54 -5.08 -15.27 -5.46
CA ALA A 54 -4.34 -14.02 -5.29
C ALA A 54 -3.20 -13.92 -6.31
N TYR A 55 -3.17 -12.83 -7.05
CA TYR A 55 -2.19 -12.59 -8.11
C TYR A 55 -1.48 -11.26 -7.85
N GLU A 56 -0.18 -11.31 -7.60
CA GLU A 56 0.61 -10.13 -7.28
C GLU A 56 0.72 -9.18 -8.49
N LEU A 57 0.52 -7.88 -8.25
CA LEU A 57 0.78 -6.82 -9.22
C LEU A 57 2.22 -6.34 -9.04
N ILE A 58 3.06 -6.66 -10.02
CA ILE A 58 4.50 -6.41 -9.98
C ILE A 58 4.83 -5.23 -10.89
N MET A 59 5.57 -4.27 -10.34
CA MET A 59 6.16 -3.18 -11.11
C MET A 59 7.35 -3.69 -11.92
N LYS A 60 7.28 -3.53 -13.24
CA LYS A 60 8.38 -3.84 -14.16
C LYS A 60 9.38 -2.67 -14.24
N PRO A 61 10.64 -2.91 -14.65
CA PRO A 61 11.66 -1.85 -14.75
C PRO A 61 11.29 -0.70 -15.70
N ASN A 62 10.41 -0.94 -16.68
CA ASN A 62 9.86 0.10 -17.55
C ASN A 62 8.76 0.96 -16.88
N GLY A 63 8.54 0.77 -15.58
CA GLY A 63 7.48 1.40 -14.80
C GLY A 63 6.09 0.83 -15.04
N GLN A 64 5.87 -0.17 -15.88
CA GLN A 64 4.52 -0.71 -16.11
C GLN A 64 4.13 -1.71 -15.02
N LEU A 65 2.86 -1.68 -14.61
CA LEU A 65 2.30 -2.63 -13.66
C LEU A 65 1.81 -3.87 -14.42
N ASN A 66 2.24 -5.06 -14.00
CA ASN A 66 1.87 -6.32 -14.61
C ASN A 66 1.31 -7.28 -13.54
N VAL A 67 0.20 -7.95 -13.87
CA VAL A 67 -0.36 -8.96 -12.97
C VAL A 67 0.33 -10.29 -13.20
N CYS A 68 1.03 -10.81 -12.20
CA CYS A 68 1.71 -12.09 -12.27
C CYS A 68 0.70 -13.22 -12.14
N ARG A 69 0.60 -14.07 -13.18
CA ARG A 69 -0.27 -15.26 -13.19
C ARG A 69 0.51 -16.57 -13.12
N ASP A 70 1.84 -16.52 -13.16
CA ASP A 70 2.70 -17.71 -13.06
C ASP A 70 2.76 -18.18 -11.60
N GLU A 71 2.16 -19.33 -11.31
CA GLU A 71 2.12 -19.90 -9.97
C GLU A 71 3.51 -20.18 -9.38
N THR A 72 4.48 -20.52 -10.23
CA THR A 72 5.84 -20.86 -9.80
C THR A 72 6.52 -19.60 -9.26
N GLU A 73 6.38 -18.51 -10.00
CA GLU A 73 6.92 -17.21 -9.62
C GLU A 73 6.19 -16.64 -8.40
N LEU A 74 4.85 -16.76 -8.32
CA LEU A 74 4.08 -16.34 -7.15
C LEU A 74 4.52 -17.09 -5.88
N LYS A 75 4.68 -18.42 -5.95
CA LYS A 75 5.16 -19.24 -4.82
C LYS A 75 6.56 -18.86 -4.39
N LYS A 76 7.46 -18.67 -5.37
CA LYS A 76 8.83 -18.21 -5.12
C LYS A 76 8.82 -16.88 -4.38
N ARG A 77 8.14 -15.86 -4.92
CA ARG A 77 8.08 -14.51 -4.36
C ARG A 77 7.44 -14.47 -2.98
N ALA A 78 6.39 -15.26 -2.75
CA ALA A 78 5.75 -15.39 -1.44
C ALA A 78 6.71 -15.99 -0.40
N SER A 79 7.50 -17.01 -0.78
CA SER A 79 8.48 -17.60 0.16
C SER A 79 9.69 -16.71 0.44
N THR A 80 10.08 -15.88 -0.52
CA THR A 80 11.29 -15.03 -0.42
C THR A 80 11.00 -13.61 0.04
N GLY A 81 9.75 -13.14 -0.01
CA GLY A 81 9.40 -11.74 0.25
C GLY A 81 10.09 -10.79 -0.74
N SER A 82 10.05 -11.10 -2.04
CA SER A 82 10.83 -10.37 -3.05
C SER A 82 10.14 -9.11 -3.61
N ASN A 83 9.51 -8.31 -2.75
CA ASN A 83 9.03 -6.98 -3.11
C ASN A 83 10.20 -6.01 -3.32
N SER A 84 10.05 -5.11 -4.29
CA SER A 84 11.05 -4.08 -4.62
C SER A 84 10.87 -2.78 -3.83
N CYS A 85 9.74 -2.61 -3.14
CA CYS A 85 9.37 -1.41 -2.39
C CYS A 85 8.49 -1.75 -1.18
N ASP A 86 8.28 -0.79 -0.28
CA ASP A 86 7.50 -0.92 0.98
C ASP A 86 5.96 -1.05 0.73
N GLN A 87 5.54 -1.25 -0.52
CA GLN A 87 4.14 -1.46 -0.92
C GLN A 87 4.02 -2.72 -1.78
N VAL A 88 2.93 -3.44 -1.58
CA VAL A 88 2.58 -4.66 -2.31
C VAL A 88 1.11 -4.58 -2.72
N ALA A 89 0.78 -5.17 -3.87
CA ALA A 89 -0.58 -5.16 -4.39
C ALA A 89 -0.95 -6.51 -4.99
N TRP A 90 -2.21 -6.89 -4.84
CA TRP A 90 -2.77 -8.13 -5.38
C TRP A 90 -4.11 -7.90 -6.06
N GLU A 91 -4.35 -8.66 -7.12
CA GLU A 91 -5.68 -8.89 -7.65
C GLU A 91 -6.17 -10.18 -7.00
N MET A 92 -7.17 -10.04 -6.12
CA MET A 92 -7.70 -11.14 -5.35
C MET A 92 -9.09 -11.50 -5.87
N LYS A 93 -9.29 -12.76 -6.24
CA LYS A 93 -10.59 -13.33 -6.58
C LYS A 93 -11.12 -14.09 -5.36
N LEU A 94 -12.15 -13.54 -4.73
CA LEU A 94 -12.77 -14.04 -3.51
C LEU A 94 -14.09 -14.72 -3.82
N SER A 95 -14.17 -16.03 -3.62
CA SER A 95 -15.42 -16.79 -3.67
C SER A 95 -16.15 -16.62 -2.34
N THR A 96 -17.37 -16.09 -2.40
CA THR A 96 -18.20 -15.84 -1.21
C THR A 96 -19.48 -16.66 -1.31
N PRO A 97 -20.12 -17.03 -0.18
CA PRO A 97 -21.34 -17.86 -0.25
C PRO A 97 -22.49 -17.20 -1.03
N ASP A 98 -22.55 -15.87 -1.07
CA ASP A 98 -23.52 -15.11 -1.86
C ASP A 98 -23.11 -14.94 -3.34
N LYS A 99 -21.81 -15.09 -3.66
CA LYS A 99 -21.32 -15.13 -5.04
C LYS A 99 -20.23 -16.19 -5.22
N PRO A 100 -20.62 -17.47 -5.39
CA PRO A 100 -19.68 -18.60 -5.54
C PRO A 100 -18.77 -18.48 -6.78
N ALA A 101 -19.22 -17.78 -7.83
CA ALA A 101 -18.39 -17.52 -9.03
C ALA A 101 -17.17 -16.60 -8.76
N GLY A 102 -17.16 -15.93 -7.61
CA GLY A 102 -16.10 -15.02 -7.18
C GLY A 102 -16.39 -13.54 -7.41
N ARG A 103 -15.78 -12.69 -6.57
CA ARG A 103 -15.64 -11.24 -6.75
C ARG A 103 -14.16 -10.90 -6.81
N THR A 104 -13.75 -10.08 -7.77
CA THR A 104 -12.40 -9.56 -7.80
C THR A 104 -12.31 -8.28 -6.98
N VAL A 105 -11.26 -8.15 -6.18
CA VAL A 105 -10.91 -6.96 -5.41
C VAL A 105 -9.42 -6.70 -5.60
N ILE A 106 -9.05 -5.44 -5.80
CA ILE A 106 -7.65 -5.03 -5.80
C ILE A 106 -7.26 -4.67 -4.37
N VAL A 107 -6.31 -5.39 -3.81
CA VAL A 107 -5.80 -5.13 -2.46
C VAL A 107 -4.43 -4.49 -2.60
N ILE A 108 -4.22 -3.36 -1.92
CA ILE A 108 -2.93 -2.70 -1.79
C ILE A 108 -2.59 -2.71 -0.31
N ALA A 109 -1.37 -3.09 0.06
CA ALA A 109 -0.95 -3.13 1.45
C ALA A 109 0.46 -2.57 1.63
N SER A 110 0.67 -1.94 2.79
CA SER A 110 1.99 -1.56 3.25
C SER A 110 2.74 -2.75 3.83
N ASP A 111 3.99 -2.90 3.44
CA ASP A 111 4.93 -3.82 4.07
C ASP A 111 5.78 -3.04 5.08
N ILE A 112 5.47 -3.22 6.38
CA ILE A 112 6.20 -2.56 7.46
C ILE A 112 7.59 -3.16 7.71
N SER A 113 7.85 -4.38 7.23
CA SER A 113 9.13 -5.06 7.43
C SER A 113 10.24 -4.48 6.56
N PHE A 114 9.87 -3.93 5.40
CA PHE A 114 10.76 -3.19 4.53
C PHE A 114 10.78 -1.72 4.99
N ARG A 115 11.97 -1.19 5.33
CA ARG A 115 12.25 0.21 5.74
C ARG A 115 11.19 0.86 6.66
N SER A 116 10.64 0.10 7.62
CA SER A 116 9.55 0.54 8.53
C SER A 116 8.25 0.99 7.86
N GLY A 117 7.99 0.59 6.61
CA GLY A 117 6.82 1.02 5.85
C GLY A 117 6.86 2.52 5.50
N SER A 118 8.03 3.02 5.14
CA SER A 118 8.25 4.41 4.74
C SER A 118 7.79 4.64 3.30
N TYR A 119 7.20 5.80 2.99
CA TYR A 119 6.79 6.09 1.62
C TYR A 119 7.85 6.88 0.86
N SER A 120 8.28 6.35 -0.28
CA SER A 120 9.09 7.03 -1.27
C SER A 120 8.44 6.93 -2.65
N MET A 121 9.10 7.42 -3.71
CA MET A 121 8.47 7.49 -5.04
C MET A 121 8.06 6.12 -5.60
N ASP A 122 8.81 5.05 -5.33
CA ASP A 122 8.46 3.71 -5.78
C ASP A 122 7.16 3.20 -5.14
N GLU A 123 7.00 3.39 -3.83
CA GLU A 123 5.78 3.05 -3.10
C GLU A 123 4.58 3.85 -3.61
N HIS A 124 4.76 5.16 -3.81
CA HIS A 124 3.72 6.02 -4.38
C HIS A 124 3.33 5.56 -5.78
N ASN A 125 4.30 5.24 -6.63
CA ASN A 125 4.07 4.77 -8.00
C ASN A 125 3.32 3.43 -8.03
N LEU A 126 3.68 2.46 -7.20
CA LEU A 126 2.99 1.18 -7.12
C LEU A 126 1.53 1.35 -6.69
N TYR A 127 1.30 2.12 -5.62
CA TYR A 127 -0.05 2.43 -5.14
C TYR A 127 -0.90 3.11 -6.22
N ALA A 128 -0.37 4.18 -6.83
CA ALA A 128 -1.08 4.95 -7.84
C ALA A 128 -1.44 4.07 -9.05
N LYS A 129 -0.50 3.23 -9.53
CA LYS A 129 -0.76 2.35 -10.68
C LYS A 129 -1.74 1.24 -10.34
N ALA A 130 -1.69 0.66 -9.14
CA ALA A 130 -2.65 -0.34 -8.70
C ALA A 130 -4.06 0.26 -8.56
N SER A 131 -4.17 1.50 -8.06
CA SER A 131 -5.42 2.25 -8.00
C SER A 131 -5.97 2.59 -9.39
N VAL A 132 -5.12 3.05 -10.31
CA VAL A 132 -5.51 3.27 -11.71
C VAL A 132 -5.98 1.97 -12.35
N TYR A 133 -5.29 0.86 -12.07
CA TYR A 133 -5.67 -0.46 -12.56
C TYR A 133 -7.07 -0.86 -12.05
N SER A 134 -7.35 -0.74 -10.75
CA SER A 134 -8.66 -1.10 -10.18
C SER A 134 -9.81 -0.33 -10.83
N ARG A 135 -9.62 0.96 -11.12
CA ARG A 135 -10.58 1.79 -11.85
C ARG A 135 -10.77 1.34 -13.29
N LYS A 136 -9.67 1.06 -14.01
CA LYS A 136 -9.73 0.58 -15.41
C LYS A 136 -10.50 -0.73 -15.55
N ILE A 137 -10.33 -1.65 -14.61
CA ILE A 137 -11.04 -2.93 -14.62
C ILE A 137 -12.40 -2.86 -13.89
N ASN A 138 -12.76 -1.70 -13.33
CA ASN A 138 -13.98 -1.43 -12.59
C ASN A 138 -14.25 -2.40 -11.42
N TYR A 139 -13.21 -2.68 -10.64
CA TYR A 139 -13.31 -3.52 -9.44
C TYR A 139 -13.00 -2.73 -8.16
N PRO A 140 -13.60 -3.15 -7.01
CA PRO A 140 -13.32 -2.54 -5.73
C PRO A 140 -11.84 -2.55 -5.36
N ARG A 141 -11.43 -1.55 -4.59
CA ARG A 141 -10.07 -1.42 -4.07
C ARG A 141 -10.08 -1.41 -2.55
N ALA A 142 -9.32 -2.30 -1.91
CA ALA A 142 -9.08 -2.28 -0.47
C ALA A 142 -7.64 -1.89 -0.18
N PHE A 143 -7.44 -0.98 0.77
CA PHE A 143 -6.12 -0.54 1.21
C PHE A 143 -5.87 -0.97 2.66
N ILE A 144 -4.79 -1.70 2.91
CA ILE A 144 -4.35 -2.10 4.24
C ILE A 144 -3.17 -1.20 4.64
N ALA A 145 -3.46 -0.27 5.55
CA ALA A 145 -2.52 0.74 5.98
C ALA A 145 -1.77 0.31 7.26
N ALA A 146 -0.47 0.08 7.13
CA ALA A 146 0.47 -0.17 8.22
C ALA A 146 1.81 0.50 7.90
N SER A 147 1.97 1.78 8.26
CA SER A 147 3.08 2.62 7.76
C SER A 147 3.62 3.58 8.80
N SER A 148 4.88 4.00 8.62
CA SER A 148 5.55 5.01 9.44
C SER A 148 5.48 6.44 8.88
N GLY A 149 4.94 6.64 7.68
CA GLY A 149 4.83 7.96 7.03
C GLY A 149 5.80 8.11 5.85
N GLY A 150 6.05 9.34 5.42
CA GLY A 150 7.02 9.64 4.37
C GLY A 150 8.44 9.30 4.80
N ARG A 151 9.24 8.77 3.88
CA ARG A 151 10.67 8.58 4.10
C ARG A 151 11.30 9.96 4.29
N ILE A 152 12.00 10.12 5.41
CA ILE A 152 12.76 11.32 5.77
C ILE A 152 14.20 10.87 6.00
N GLY A 153 15.13 11.64 5.48
CA GLY A 153 16.55 11.44 5.69
C GLY A 153 17.27 12.77 5.52
N LEU A 154 18.53 12.77 5.88
CA LEU A 154 19.44 13.87 5.64
C LEU A 154 20.55 13.33 4.75
N SER A 155 21.15 14.19 3.93
CA SER A 155 22.36 13.79 3.22
C SER A 155 23.40 13.31 4.25
N PRO A 156 24.01 12.13 4.05
CA PRO A 156 25.01 11.62 4.98
C PRO A 156 26.28 12.49 5.05
N GLN A 157 26.44 13.43 4.12
CA GLN A 157 27.46 14.46 4.18
C GLN A 157 26.95 15.66 4.99
N GLU A 158 27.59 15.91 6.14
CA GLU A 158 27.34 17.08 6.97
C GLU A 158 27.94 18.33 6.31
N TYR A 159 27.12 19.04 5.54
CA TYR A 159 27.48 20.32 4.94
C TYR A 159 27.37 21.46 5.97
N LEU A 160 28.24 21.48 6.97
CA LEU A 160 28.29 22.55 7.99
C LEU A 160 28.94 23.84 7.45
N TYR A 161 29.88 23.72 6.51
CA TYR A 161 30.52 24.84 5.82
C TYR A 161 31.01 24.39 4.44
N ALA A 162 30.81 25.21 3.41
CA ALA A 162 31.40 24.98 2.10
C ALA A 162 32.80 25.62 2.06
N ASN A 163 33.83 24.83 1.82
CA ASN A 163 35.17 25.34 1.51
C ASN A 163 35.35 25.40 -0.03
N ARG A 164 36.12 26.37 -0.53
CA ARG A 164 36.46 26.48 -1.96
C ARG A 164 37.12 25.20 -2.49
N ASP A 165 37.83 24.48 -1.63
CA ASP A 165 38.53 23.23 -1.95
C ASP A 165 37.66 21.97 -1.81
N SER A 166 36.47 22.07 -1.20
CA SER A 166 35.55 20.95 -0.93
C SER A 166 34.27 21.06 -1.75
N ARG A 167 34.37 21.59 -2.96
CA ARG A 167 33.24 21.69 -3.88
C ARG A 167 32.74 20.30 -4.23
N VAL A 168 31.46 20.04 -3.94
CA VAL A 168 30.74 18.88 -4.44
C VAL A 168 29.75 19.39 -5.49
N PRO A 169 30.08 19.30 -6.79
CA PRO A 169 29.21 19.77 -7.86
C PRO A 169 27.82 19.14 -7.76
N ASP A 170 26.79 19.91 -8.12
CA ASP A 170 25.39 19.48 -8.26
C ASP A 170 24.65 19.04 -6.97
N GLN A 171 25.29 19.11 -5.81
CA GLN A 171 24.69 18.71 -4.52
C GLN A 171 24.41 19.88 -3.57
N ILE A 172 25.11 21.00 -3.75
CA ILE A 172 24.95 22.21 -2.94
C ILE A 172 24.98 23.45 -3.84
N THR A 173 24.15 24.43 -3.53
CA THR A 173 24.18 25.76 -4.14
C THR A 173 24.74 26.76 -3.12
N PHE A 174 25.60 27.68 -3.55
CA PHE A 174 26.26 28.63 -2.66
C PHE A 174 26.42 30.02 -3.29
N THR A 175 26.46 31.02 -2.42
CA THR A 175 26.81 32.40 -2.75
C THR A 175 28.15 32.75 -2.11
N GLU A 176 29.06 33.32 -2.90
CA GLU A 176 30.34 33.83 -2.39
C GLU A 176 30.13 35.13 -1.61
N VAL A 177 30.48 35.12 -0.33
CA VAL A 177 30.57 36.30 0.54
C VAL A 177 32.05 36.53 0.86
N VAL A 178 32.43 37.77 1.19
CA VAL A 178 33.83 38.25 1.27
C VAL A 178 34.79 37.25 1.96
N ASP A 179 34.37 36.65 3.08
CA ASP A 179 35.24 35.78 3.89
C ASP A 179 34.76 34.31 4.00
N HIS A 180 33.64 33.95 3.37
CA HIS A 180 33.10 32.58 3.44
C HIS A 180 32.11 32.26 2.32
N LEU A 181 31.91 30.97 2.05
CA LEU A 181 30.83 30.50 1.19
C LEU A 181 29.57 30.33 2.04
N LYS A 182 28.50 31.02 1.66
CA LYS A 182 27.18 30.82 2.23
C LYS A 182 26.46 29.73 1.44
N ILE A 183 26.05 28.65 2.10
CA ILE A 183 25.20 27.62 1.50
C ILE A 183 23.79 28.19 1.36
N ASP A 184 23.25 28.18 0.14
CA ASP A 184 21.88 28.62 -0.15
C ASP A 184 20.90 27.44 -0.18
N ALA A 185 21.33 26.28 -0.68
CA ALA A 185 20.53 25.07 -0.73
C ALA A 185 21.41 23.81 -0.71
N VAL A 186 20.86 22.74 -0.13
CA VAL A 186 21.42 21.37 -0.19
C VAL A 186 20.42 20.52 -0.96
N ILE A 187 20.87 19.92 -2.05
CA ILE A 187 20.09 19.03 -2.92
C ILE A 187 20.34 17.57 -2.50
N GLY A 188 21.60 17.23 -2.19
CA GLY A 188 21.99 15.88 -1.80
C GLY A 188 22.19 14.92 -2.99
N ILE A 189 22.80 13.75 -2.71
CA ILE A 189 23.04 12.67 -3.70
C ILE A 189 21.85 11.71 -3.75
N GLU A 190 21.30 11.44 -2.58
CA GLU A 190 20.28 10.42 -2.41
C GLU A 190 18.93 11.01 -2.83
N ASN A 191 18.28 10.32 -3.76
CA ASN A 191 16.93 10.66 -4.18
C ASN A 191 15.89 10.03 -3.25
N ASP A 192 14.68 10.58 -3.27
CA ASP A 192 13.49 10.08 -2.58
C ASP A 192 13.56 10.14 -1.06
N ILE A 193 14.04 11.26 -0.55
CA ILE A 193 14.28 11.53 0.87
C ILE A 193 13.43 12.69 1.39
N GLU A 194 13.06 13.65 0.55
CA GLU A 194 12.39 14.86 1.04
C GLU A 194 11.20 15.30 0.16
N THR A 195 11.36 16.35 -0.63
CA THR A 195 10.26 17.09 -1.25
C THR A 195 9.55 16.30 -2.33
N GLU A 196 10.29 15.45 -3.04
CA GLU A 196 9.78 14.49 -4.02
C GLU A 196 8.80 13.49 -3.39
N ASN A 197 9.01 13.09 -2.14
CA ASN A 197 8.07 12.23 -1.41
C ASN A 197 6.75 12.95 -1.09
N LEU A 198 6.78 14.28 -0.91
CA LEU A 198 5.56 15.08 -0.78
C LEU A 198 4.80 15.17 -2.10
N VAL A 199 5.49 15.25 -3.24
CA VAL A 199 4.87 15.18 -4.57
C VAL A 199 4.18 13.82 -4.76
N GLY A 200 4.86 12.72 -4.42
CA GLY A 200 4.27 11.38 -4.45
C GLY A 200 3.06 11.23 -3.49
N SER A 201 3.09 11.89 -2.35
CA SER A 201 1.95 11.93 -1.43
C SER A 201 0.73 12.61 -2.05
N GLY A 202 0.95 13.73 -2.75
CA GLY A 202 -0.10 14.45 -3.49
C GLY A 202 -0.69 13.61 -4.63
N LEU A 203 0.16 12.86 -5.36
CA LEU A 203 -0.27 11.92 -6.39
C LEU A 203 -1.24 10.87 -5.82
N ASN A 204 -0.89 10.22 -4.71
CA ASN A 204 -1.74 9.19 -4.11
C ASN A 204 -3.03 9.76 -3.52
N ALA A 205 -2.98 10.96 -2.93
CA ALA A 205 -4.18 11.63 -2.43
C ALA A 205 -5.17 11.92 -3.56
N GLY A 206 -4.69 12.52 -4.66
CA GLY A 206 -5.51 12.82 -5.83
C GLY A 206 -6.07 11.56 -6.51
N GLU A 207 -5.25 10.53 -6.64
CA GLU A 207 -5.67 9.25 -7.22
C GLU A 207 -6.67 8.52 -6.33
N THR A 208 -6.53 8.57 -5.01
CA THR A 208 -7.50 7.98 -4.07
C THR A 208 -8.84 8.70 -4.12
N HIS A 209 -8.84 10.03 -4.13
CA HIS A 209 -10.07 10.82 -4.29
C HIS A 209 -10.78 10.50 -5.61
N ARG A 210 -10.02 10.29 -6.69
CA ARG A 210 -10.58 9.85 -7.97
C ARG A 210 -11.19 8.44 -7.87
N ALA A 211 -10.47 7.50 -7.26
CA ALA A 211 -10.96 6.13 -7.06
C ALA A 211 -12.24 6.07 -6.25
N TYR A 212 -12.35 6.85 -5.17
CA TYR A 212 -13.56 6.94 -4.35
C TYR A 212 -14.82 7.28 -5.16
N LYS A 213 -14.68 8.08 -6.22
CA LYS A 213 -15.80 8.48 -7.09
C LYS A 213 -16.15 7.45 -8.17
N GLU A 214 -15.25 6.52 -8.49
CA GLU A 214 -15.37 5.62 -9.64
C GLU A 214 -15.63 4.17 -9.24
N VAL A 215 -14.99 3.68 -8.17
CA VAL A 215 -15.08 2.30 -7.70
C VAL A 215 -15.26 2.24 -6.18
N PRO A 216 -15.86 1.17 -5.62
CA PRO A 216 -15.92 1.03 -4.16
C PRO A 216 -14.51 0.97 -3.57
N THR A 217 -14.24 1.82 -2.58
CA THR A 217 -12.97 1.87 -1.87
C THR A 217 -13.16 1.47 -0.41
N PHE A 218 -12.22 0.70 0.12
CA PHE A 218 -12.17 0.32 1.52
C PHE A 218 -10.78 0.61 2.08
N ALA A 219 -10.71 0.92 3.36
CA ALA A 219 -9.45 1.04 4.08
C ALA A 219 -9.51 0.28 5.40
N LEU A 220 -8.45 -0.47 5.70
CA LEU A 220 -8.21 -1.12 6.97
C LEU A 220 -6.92 -0.56 7.55
N VAL A 221 -6.99 0.03 8.74
CA VAL A 221 -5.80 0.51 9.44
C VAL A 221 -5.35 -0.57 10.42
N THR A 222 -4.16 -1.13 10.21
CA THR A 222 -3.55 -2.12 11.10
C THR A 222 -2.30 -1.51 11.75
N GLY A 223 -2.35 -1.26 13.07
CA GLY A 223 -1.26 -0.63 13.80
C GLY A 223 -1.23 0.89 13.63
N ARG A 224 -0.22 1.41 12.92
CA ARG A 224 0.01 2.85 12.72
C ARG A 224 -0.22 3.25 11.27
N CYS A 225 -0.88 4.39 11.08
CA CYS A 225 -1.18 4.97 9.79
C CYS A 225 -0.93 6.48 9.89
N LEU A 226 0.13 6.95 9.23
CA LEU A 226 0.64 8.31 9.37
C LEU A 226 0.65 9.01 8.00
N GLN A 227 0.49 10.33 8.02
CA GLN A 227 0.64 11.21 6.85
C GLN A 227 -0.12 10.72 5.60
N CYS A 228 0.59 10.37 4.52
CA CYS A 228 -0.03 10.04 3.23
C CYS A 228 -0.97 8.83 3.32
N ALA A 229 -0.61 7.81 4.12
CA ALA A 229 -1.45 6.63 4.34
C ALA A 229 -2.75 7.00 5.09
N PHE A 230 -2.69 7.96 6.01
CA PHE A 230 -3.88 8.44 6.72
C PHE A 230 -4.84 9.19 5.79
N VAL A 231 -4.29 10.03 4.90
CA VAL A 231 -5.08 10.71 3.87
C VAL A 231 -5.72 9.70 2.92
N GLN A 232 -4.97 8.69 2.46
CA GLN A 232 -5.50 7.61 1.61
C GLN A 232 -6.61 6.82 2.32
N ALA A 233 -6.43 6.50 3.60
CA ALA A 233 -7.44 5.79 4.38
C ALA A 233 -8.72 6.63 4.52
N ASN A 234 -8.61 7.90 4.92
CA ASN A 234 -9.76 8.79 5.08
C ASN A 234 -10.51 9.04 3.77
N LEU A 235 -9.78 9.31 2.69
CA LEU A 235 -10.38 9.55 1.37
C LEU A 235 -11.03 8.29 0.78
N SER A 236 -10.78 7.11 1.35
CA SER A 236 -11.47 5.88 0.98
C SER A 236 -12.87 5.75 1.60
N GLY A 237 -13.29 6.72 2.45
CA GLY A 237 -14.69 6.89 2.87
C GLY A 237 -15.11 6.19 4.16
N TRP A 238 -14.35 6.36 5.24
CA TRP A 238 -14.76 5.94 6.60
C TRP A 238 -16.13 6.49 7.01
#